data_AF-A0ABD5UH13-F1
#
_entry.id   AF-A0ABD5UH13-F1
#
_cell.length_a   1.000
_cell.length_b   1.000
_cell.length_c   1.000
_cell.angle_alpha   90.00
_cell.angle_beta   90.00
_cell.angle_gamma   90.00
#
_symmetry.space_group_name_H-M   'P 1'
#
loop_
_entity.id
_entity.type
_entity.pdbx_description
1 polymer ?
#
loop_
_entity_poly.entity_id
_entity_poly.type
_entity_poly.pdbx_seq_one_letter_code
_entity_poly.pdbx_strand_id
1 'polypeptide(L)'
;MDPLEPTDDLLESLYVVNKIAKQFADEATAAYERGDVTESNVRSARKDALYRTKTAVLSRVVAHDSSHVTGEYHAINGDVWLFLAVGDWRFHQPPHAIGSGLTDEIDIANERSEPVDAPYVRDSSVDRSDRTLEEALSRLADAGVNANDHLARPTVTSEHDRIVDVRWSHLP
;
A
#
# COMPACT_ATOMS: atom_id res chain seq x y z
N MET A 1 -14.09 -7.51 10.71
CA MET A 1 -13.00 -6.57 10.40
C MET A 1 -13.29 -5.35 11.24
N ASP A 2 -12.33 -4.88 12.04
CA ASP A 2 -12.55 -3.74 12.93
C ASP A 2 -12.44 -2.43 12.13
N PRO A 3 -13.46 -1.57 12.09
CA PRO A 3 -13.40 -0.35 11.30
C PRO A 3 -12.31 0.63 11.76
N LEU A 4 -11.84 1.49 10.86
CA LEU A 4 -10.87 2.57 11.17
C LEU A 4 -11.39 3.93 10.71
N GLU A 5 -11.42 4.88 11.64
CA GLU A 5 -11.70 6.28 11.31
C GLU A 5 -10.57 6.86 10.45
N PRO A 6 -10.87 7.52 9.31
CA PRO A 6 -9.87 8.04 8.38
C PRO A 6 -9.27 9.37 8.85
N THR A 7 -8.58 9.36 10.00
CA THR A 7 -7.89 10.56 10.50
C THR A 7 -6.74 10.95 9.58
N ASP A 8 -6.40 12.25 9.56
CA ASP A 8 -5.30 12.74 8.73
C ASP A 8 -3.95 12.08 9.09
N ASP A 9 -3.72 11.83 10.39
CA ASP A 9 -2.55 11.11 10.87
C ASP A 9 -2.47 9.66 10.35
N LEU A 10 -3.61 8.96 10.29
CA LEU A 10 -3.70 7.60 9.73
C LEU A 10 -3.41 7.62 8.22
N LEU A 11 -4.05 8.55 7.49
CA LEU A 11 -3.94 8.65 6.03
C LEU A 11 -2.55 9.12 5.59
N GLU A 12 -1.91 10.01 6.34
CA GLU A 12 -0.51 10.39 6.13
C GLU A 12 0.43 9.18 6.34
N SER A 13 0.22 8.38 7.39
CA SER A 13 1.00 7.15 7.61
C SER A 13 0.83 6.16 6.45
N LEU A 14 -0.40 6.00 5.99
CA LEU A 14 -0.74 5.15 4.84
C LEU A 14 -0.08 5.65 3.54
N TYR A 15 -0.04 6.97 3.34
CA TYR A 15 0.66 7.59 2.21
C TYR A 15 2.16 7.28 2.22
N VAL A 16 2.82 7.43 3.37
CA VAL A 16 4.25 7.09 3.52
C VAL A 16 4.49 5.62 3.21
N VAL A 17 3.67 4.72 3.76
CA VAL A 17 3.74 3.27 3.47
C VAL A 17 3.61 2.99 1.97
N ASN A 18 2.66 3.63 1.28
CA ASN A 18 2.49 3.46 -0.17
C ASN A 18 3.66 4.02 -0.98
N LYS A 19 4.21 5.18 -0.58
CA LYS A 19 5.39 5.81 -1.19
C LYS A 19 6.60 4.88 -1.09
N ILE A 20 6.85 4.33 0.09
CA ILE A 20 7.98 3.43 0.34
C ILE A 20 7.77 2.06 -0.31
N ALA A 21 6.55 1.54 -0.39
CA ALA A 21 6.27 0.32 -1.14
C ALA A 21 6.70 0.45 -2.60
N LYS A 22 6.40 1.58 -3.25
CA LYS A 22 6.86 1.87 -4.62
C LYS A 22 8.39 1.92 -4.70
N GLN A 23 9.04 2.62 -3.76
CA GLN A 23 10.50 2.67 -3.69
C GLN A 23 11.12 1.27 -3.53
N PHE A 24 10.55 0.40 -2.68
CA PHE A 24 11.02 -0.98 -2.53
C PHE A 24 10.82 -1.81 -3.80
N ALA A 25 9.81 -1.51 -4.63
CA ALA A 25 9.66 -2.16 -5.93
C ALA A 25 10.81 -1.80 -6.88
N ASP A 26 11.19 -0.52 -6.92
CA ASP A 26 12.31 -0.03 -7.73
C ASP A 26 13.64 -0.61 -7.21
N GLU A 27 13.86 -0.60 -5.90
CA GLU A 27 15.05 -1.15 -5.25
C GLU A 27 15.18 -2.67 -5.44
N ALA A 28 14.07 -3.41 -5.37
CA ALA A 28 14.05 -4.85 -5.62
C ALA A 28 14.46 -5.19 -7.06
N THR A 29 13.94 -4.43 -8.03
CA THR A 29 14.28 -4.57 -9.45
C THR A 29 15.75 -4.26 -9.66
N ALA A 30 16.23 -3.12 -9.15
CA ALA A 30 17.63 -2.73 -9.27
C ALA A 30 18.58 -3.74 -8.61
N ALA A 31 18.15 -4.41 -7.53
CA ALA A 31 18.92 -5.46 -6.84
C ALA A 31 19.01 -6.73 -7.68
N TYR A 32 17.88 -7.14 -8.27
CA TYR A 32 17.85 -8.28 -9.17
C TYR A 32 18.75 -8.05 -10.40
N GLU A 33 18.67 -6.88 -11.03
CA GLU A 33 19.45 -6.54 -12.23
C GLU A 33 20.96 -6.56 -12.00
N ARG A 34 21.42 -6.20 -10.80
CA ARG A 34 22.85 -6.28 -10.41
C ARG A 34 23.26 -7.63 -9.81
N GLY A 35 22.36 -8.61 -9.78
CA GLY A 35 22.62 -9.96 -9.28
C GLY A 35 22.66 -10.10 -7.76
N ASP A 36 22.07 -9.16 -7.00
CA ASP A 36 21.91 -9.25 -5.54
C ASP A 36 20.52 -9.81 -5.21
N VAL A 37 20.40 -11.14 -5.29
CA VAL A 37 19.14 -11.86 -5.09
C VAL A 37 18.65 -11.73 -3.66
N THR A 38 19.56 -11.65 -2.69
CA THR A 38 19.20 -11.52 -1.27
C THR A 38 18.47 -10.21 -1.03
N GLU A 39 19.07 -9.08 -1.44
CA GLU A 39 18.45 -7.76 -1.28
C GLU A 39 17.15 -7.67 -2.08
N SER A 40 17.13 -8.21 -3.31
CA SER A 40 15.91 -8.24 -4.13
C SER A 40 14.75 -8.95 -3.44
N ASN A 41 15.01 -10.10 -2.82
CA ASN A 41 14.01 -10.87 -2.07
C ASN A 41 13.55 -10.14 -0.81
N VAL A 42 14.47 -9.52 -0.05
CA VAL A 42 14.12 -8.73 1.14
C VAL A 42 13.21 -7.57 0.76
N ARG A 43 13.58 -6.80 -0.27
CA ARG A 43 12.80 -5.64 -0.75
C ARG A 43 11.45 -6.07 -1.30
N SER A 44 11.40 -7.15 -2.07
CA SER A 44 10.14 -7.71 -2.58
C SER A 44 9.20 -8.15 -1.47
N ALA A 45 9.71 -8.86 -0.45
CA ALA A 45 8.91 -9.31 0.68
C ALA A 45 8.32 -8.13 1.48
N ARG A 46 9.14 -7.11 1.74
CA ARG A 46 8.70 -5.89 2.44
C ARG A 46 7.71 -5.08 1.60
N LYS A 47 7.98 -4.87 0.32
CA LYS A 47 7.07 -4.23 -0.65
C LYS A 47 5.68 -4.87 -0.60
N ASP A 48 5.62 -6.19 -0.71
CA ASP A 48 4.35 -6.92 -0.72
C ASP A 48 3.59 -6.78 0.61
N ALA A 49 4.31 -6.83 1.74
CA ALA A 49 3.72 -6.60 3.05
C ALA A 49 3.18 -5.17 3.20
N LEU A 50 3.89 -4.16 2.73
CA LEU A 50 3.41 -2.77 2.73
C LEU A 50 2.17 -2.58 1.84
N TYR A 51 2.10 -3.23 0.67
CA TYR A 51 0.89 -3.18 -0.15
C TYR A 51 -0.30 -3.88 0.50
N ARG A 52 -0.09 -5.04 1.13
CA ARG A 52 -1.14 -5.73 1.90
C ARG A 52 -1.60 -4.91 3.12
N THR A 53 -0.67 -4.26 3.80
CA THR A 53 -0.95 -3.31 4.90
C THR A 53 -1.83 -2.17 4.38
N LYS A 54 -1.48 -1.58 3.23
CA LYS A 54 -2.28 -0.52 2.61
C LYS A 54 -3.70 -0.97 2.30
N THR A 55 -3.86 -2.13 1.70
CA THR A 55 -5.18 -2.71 1.40
C THR A 55 -5.97 -2.94 2.69
N ALA A 56 -5.36 -3.51 3.73
CA ALA A 56 -6.03 -3.73 5.02
C ALA A 56 -6.54 -2.43 5.66
N VAL A 57 -5.73 -1.36 5.66
CA VAL A 57 -6.15 -0.04 6.16
C VAL A 57 -7.33 0.50 5.35
N LEU A 58 -7.24 0.51 4.02
CA LEU A 58 -8.32 1.06 3.18
C LEU A 58 -9.62 0.28 3.32
N SER A 59 -9.57 -1.06 3.40
CA SER A 59 -10.78 -1.85 3.65
C SER A 59 -11.43 -1.51 5.00
N ARG A 60 -10.63 -1.26 6.05
CA ARG A 60 -11.13 -0.85 7.37
C ARG A 60 -11.69 0.57 7.37
N VAL A 61 -11.13 1.47 6.56
CA VAL A 61 -11.66 2.83 6.34
C VAL A 61 -13.00 2.80 5.62
N VAL A 62 -13.14 2.02 4.54
CA VAL A 62 -14.42 1.84 3.85
C VAL A 62 -15.47 1.26 4.79
N ALA A 63 -15.09 0.24 5.58
CA ALA A 63 -15.97 -0.38 6.57
C ALA A 63 -16.36 0.54 7.74
N HIS A 64 -15.64 1.66 7.95
CA HIS A 64 -15.99 2.65 8.97
C HIS A 64 -17.10 3.56 8.48
N ASP A 65 -16.93 4.14 7.29
CA ASP A 65 -17.95 4.95 6.64
C ASP A 65 -17.60 5.11 5.15
N SER A 66 -18.31 4.38 4.29
CA SER A 66 -18.06 4.41 2.85
C SER A 66 -18.40 5.77 2.21
N SER A 67 -19.22 6.61 2.86
CA SER A 67 -19.59 7.93 2.33
C SER A 67 -18.44 8.94 2.35
N HIS A 68 -17.39 8.68 3.14
CA HIS A 68 -16.14 9.43 3.14
C HIS A 68 -15.14 8.97 2.07
N VAL A 69 -15.51 7.95 1.28
CA VAL A 69 -14.66 7.35 0.26
C VAL A 69 -15.34 7.47 -1.10
N THR A 70 -14.64 8.04 -2.06
CA THR A 70 -15.08 8.03 -3.48
C THR A 70 -14.09 7.27 -4.34
N GLY A 71 -14.56 6.79 -5.49
CA GLY A 71 -13.77 5.98 -6.39
C GLY A 71 -13.83 6.43 -7.85
N GLU A 72 -12.78 6.09 -8.59
CA GLU A 72 -12.75 6.15 -10.06
C GLU A 72 -11.91 4.97 -10.57
N TYR A 73 -12.32 4.31 -11.65
CA TYR A 73 -11.47 3.36 -12.36
C TYR A 73 -10.53 4.09 -13.30
N HIS A 74 -9.23 3.87 -13.11
CA HIS A 74 -8.16 4.43 -13.91
C HIS A 74 -7.51 3.33 -14.77
N ALA A 75 -7.14 3.66 -16.00
CA ALA A 75 -6.22 2.87 -16.81
C ALA A 75 -4.80 3.39 -16.61
N ILE A 76 -3.89 2.51 -16.17
CA ILE A 76 -2.48 2.83 -15.96
C ILE A 76 -1.66 1.73 -16.62
N ASN A 77 -0.88 2.08 -17.64
CA ASN A 77 -0.05 1.14 -18.41
C ASN A 77 -0.83 -0.06 -18.98
N GLY A 78 -2.11 0.12 -19.31
CA GLY A 78 -2.98 -0.94 -19.85
C GLY A 78 -3.72 -1.76 -18.78
N ASP A 79 -3.41 -1.58 -17.50
CA ASP A 79 -4.11 -2.22 -16.39
C ASP A 79 -5.17 -1.30 -15.77
N VAL A 80 -6.27 -1.90 -15.31
CA VAL A 80 -7.35 -1.17 -14.63
C VAL A 80 -7.11 -1.16 -13.12
N TRP A 81 -7.14 0.02 -12.53
CA TRP A 81 -6.95 0.28 -11.10
C TRP A 81 -8.15 1.00 -10.52
N LEU A 82 -8.54 0.66 -9.29
CA LEU A 82 -9.47 1.44 -8.50
C LEU A 82 -8.70 2.57 -7.81
N PHE A 83 -8.99 3.80 -8.17
CA PHE A 83 -8.46 5.00 -7.55
C PHE A 83 -9.43 5.48 -6.48
N LEU A 84 -8.98 5.49 -5.23
CA LEU A 84 -9.78 5.86 -4.08
C LEU A 84 -9.35 7.23 -3.57
N ALA A 85 -10.31 8.09 -3.31
CA ALA A 85 -10.12 9.34 -2.59
C ALA A 85 -10.75 9.23 -1.19
N VAL A 86 -9.98 9.60 -0.17
CA VAL A 86 -10.41 9.72 1.23
C VAL A 86 -9.98 11.11 1.70
N GLY A 87 -10.90 12.07 1.67
CA GLY A 87 -10.55 13.49 1.77
C GLY A 87 -9.55 13.90 0.68
N ASP A 88 -8.41 14.49 1.08
CA ASP A 88 -7.35 14.92 0.16
C ASP A 88 -6.36 13.80 -0.24
N TRP A 89 -6.49 12.64 0.41
CA TRP A 89 -5.62 11.49 0.22
C TRP A 89 -6.14 10.58 -0.89
N ARG A 90 -5.19 10.06 -1.68
CA ARG A 90 -5.49 9.36 -2.93
C ARG A 90 -4.66 8.10 -3.04
N PHE A 91 -5.30 6.97 -3.33
CA PHE A 91 -4.66 5.67 -3.35
C PHE A 91 -5.16 4.79 -4.50
N HIS A 92 -4.24 4.18 -5.24
CA HIS A 92 -4.57 3.11 -6.17
C HIS A 92 -4.60 1.75 -5.49
N GLN A 93 -5.62 0.96 -5.82
CA GLN A 93 -5.83 -0.43 -5.42
C GLN A 93 -6.18 -1.28 -6.64
N PRO A 94 -5.80 -2.56 -6.66
CA PRO A 94 -6.40 -3.51 -7.59
C PRO A 94 -7.94 -3.50 -7.42
N PRO A 95 -8.73 -3.61 -8.50
CA PRO A 95 -10.20 -3.52 -8.44
C PRO A 95 -10.89 -4.47 -7.46
N HIS A 96 -10.24 -5.59 -7.12
CA HIS A 96 -10.77 -6.63 -6.24
C HIS A 96 -10.19 -6.59 -4.82
N ALA A 97 -9.28 -5.65 -4.51
CA ALA A 97 -8.48 -5.70 -3.28
C ALA A 97 -9.29 -5.42 -2.01
N ILE A 98 -10.31 -4.56 -2.09
CA ILE A 98 -11.14 -4.19 -0.94
C ILE A 98 -12.27 -5.22 -0.67
N GLY A 99 -12.49 -6.16 -1.61
CA GLY A 99 -13.57 -7.14 -1.55
C GLY A 99 -14.86 -6.55 -2.13
N SER A 100 -15.60 -7.35 -2.93
CA SER A 100 -16.73 -6.85 -3.72
C SER A 100 -17.81 -6.17 -2.86
N GLY A 101 -18.17 -6.75 -1.71
CA GLY A 101 -19.20 -6.17 -0.85
C GLY A 101 -18.87 -4.76 -0.35
N LEU A 102 -17.60 -4.50 0.03
CA LEU A 102 -17.16 -3.17 0.44
C LEU A 102 -16.97 -2.24 -0.76
N THR A 103 -16.50 -2.74 -1.90
CA THR A 103 -16.38 -1.93 -3.13
C THR A 103 -17.74 -1.43 -3.62
N ASP A 104 -18.80 -2.25 -3.50
CA ASP A 104 -20.16 -1.89 -3.91
C ASP A 104 -20.77 -0.78 -3.03
N GLU A 105 -20.20 -0.51 -1.85
CA GLU A 105 -20.63 0.56 -0.93
C GLU A 105 -19.96 1.92 -1.24
N ILE A 106 -18.98 1.96 -2.13
CA ILE A 106 -18.22 3.16 -2.51
C ILE A 106 -18.93 3.86 -3.68
N ASP A 107 -19.06 5.18 -3.62
CA ASP A 107 -19.51 5.98 -4.77
C ASP A 107 -18.40 6.04 -5.83
N ILE A 108 -18.53 5.23 -6.88
CA ILE A 108 -17.55 5.13 -7.98
C ILE A 108 -18.09 5.85 -9.21
N ALA A 109 -17.34 6.84 -9.69
CA ALA A 109 -17.79 7.79 -10.71
C ALA A 109 -17.94 7.21 -12.13
N ASN A 110 -17.30 6.08 -12.42
CA ASN A 110 -17.28 5.47 -13.75
C ASN A 110 -17.28 3.93 -13.69
N GLU A 111 -17.51 3.30 -14.83
CA GLU A 111 -17.52 1.85 -14.93
C GLU A 111 -16.12 1.28 -15.14
N ARG A 112 -15.89 0.05 -14.66
CA ARG A 112 -14.62 -0.66 -14.84
C ARG A 112 -14.29 -0.92 -16.32
N SER A 113 -15.30 -1.07 -17.16
CA SER A 113 -15.19 -1.21 -18.63
C SER A 113 -14.78 0.08 -19.34
N GLU A 114 -14.97 1.23 -18.70
CA GLU A 114 -14.70 2.55 -19.24
C GLU A 114 -13.78 3.34 -18.28
N PRO A 115 -12.55 2.85 -18.04
CA PRO A 115 -11.62 3.51 -17.14
C PRO A 115 -11.13 4.83 -17.73
N VAL A 116 -10.90 5.82 -16.87
CA VAL A 116 -10.27 7.09 -17.25
C VAL A 116 -8.78 6.85 -17.51
N ASP A 117 -8.26 7.34 -18.64
CA ASP A 117 -6.82 7.26 -18.91
C ASP A 117 -6.07 8.20 -17.96
N ALA A 118 -5.25 7.61 -17.09
CA ALA A 118 -4.53 8.33 -16.05
C ALA A 118 -3.04 8.00 -16.15
N PRO A 119 -2.29 8.70 -17.03
CA PRO A 119 -0.86 8.48 -17.15
C PRO A 119 -0.19 8.70 -15.79
N TYR A 120 0.62 7.74 -15.35
CA TYR A 120 1.35 7.85 -14.10
C TYR A 120 2.41 8.94 -14.21
N VAL A 121 2.07 10.15 -13.77
CA VAL A 121 3.02 11.25 -13.65
C VAL A 121 3.33 11.44 -12.17
N ARG A 122 4.56 11.12 -11.78
CA ARG A 122 5.04 11.43 -10.43
C ARG A 122 5.18 12.94 -10.32
N ASP A 123 4.27 13.57 -9.59
CA ASP A 123 4.40 14.98 -9.24
C ASP A 123 5.46 15.14 -8.15
N SER A 124 6.63 15.64 -8.54
CA SER A 124 7.75 15.91 -7.64
C SER A 124 7.58 17.18 -6.80
N SER A 125 6.57 18.01 -7.09
CA SER A 125 6.27 19.23 -6.33
C SER A 125 5.43 18.96 -5.07
N VAL A 126 4.89 17.75 -4.96
CA VAL A 126 3.98 17.34 -3.90
C VAL A 126 4.76 16.54 -2.85
N ASP A 127 5.36 17.26 -1.90
CA ASP A 127 5.94 16.65 -0.70
C ASP A 127 4.89 16.61 0.41
N ARG A 128 4.22 15.47 0.58
CA ARG A 128 3.06 15.36 1.49
C ARG A 128 3.45 15.02 2.93
N SER A 129 4.69 14.65 3.22
CA SER A 129 5.08 14.22 4.56
C SER A 129 6.60 14.09 4.74
N ASP A 130 7.09 14.60 5.87
CA ASP A 130 8.43 14.38 6.41
C ASP A 130 8.52 13.12 7.29
N ARG A 131 7.39 12.41 7.51
CA ARG A 131 7.31 11.23 8.38
C ARG A 131 8.13 10.08 7.83
N THR A 132 8.89 9.45 8.72
CA THR A 132 9.69 8.27 8.38
C THR A 132 8.82 7.01 8.23
N LEU A 133 9.33 5.99 7.55
CA LEU A 133 8.64 4.69 7.49
C LEU A 133 8.42 4.10 8.89
N GLU A 134 9.41 4.19 9.77
CA GLU A 134 9.33 3.64 11.13
C GLU A 134 8.21 4.27 11.94
N GLU A 135 8.08 5.60 11.89
CA GLU A 135 6.97 6.31 12.54
C GLU A 135 5.63 5.93 11.92
N ALA A 136 5.53 5.90 10.59
CA ALA A 136 4.30 5.54 9.90
C ALA A 136 3.84 4.10 10.27
N LEU A 137 4.76 3.15 10.29
CA LEU A 137 4.45 1.77 10.67
C LEU A 137 4.05 1.64 12.13
N SER A 138 4.71 2.37 13.04
CA SER A 138 4.34 2.40 14.45
C SER A 138 2.93 2.96 14.66
N ARG A 139 2.58 4.06 13.98
CA ARG A 139 1.24 4.65 14.03
C ARG A 139 0.16 3.69 13.51
N LEU A 140 0.43 2.99 12.42
CA LEU A 140 -0.50 1.97 11.90
C LEU A 140 -0.64 0.78 12.87
N ALA A 141 0.46 0.35 13.50
CA ALA A 141 0.44 -0.71 14.49
C ALA A 141 -0.37 -0.30 15.74
N ASP A 142 -0.24 0.95 16.20
CA ASP A 142 -1.05 1.51 17.29
C ASP A 142 -2.56 1.53 16.94
N ALA A 143 -2.90 1.71 15.66
CA ALA A 143 -4.25 1.59 15.13
C ALA A 143 -4.69 0.12 14.89
N GLY A 144 -3.86 -0.85 15.27
CA GLY A 144 -4.12 -2.28 15.15
C GLY A 144 -3.87 -2.85 13.74
N VAL A 145 -2.99 -2.22 12.95
CA VAL A 145 -2.52 -2.76 11.66
C VAL A 145 -0.99 -2.89 11.69
N ASN A 146 -0.50 -4.07 12.10
CA ASN A 146 0.94 -4.35 12.12
C ASN A 146 1.41 -4.89 10.77
N ALA A 147 2.38 -4.22 10.13
CA ALA A 147 2.91 -4.65 8.84
C ALA A 147 3.63 -6.01 8.88
N ASN A 148 4.15 -6.44 10.03
CA ASN A 148 4.73 -7.78 10.19
C ASN A 148 3.69 -8.90 9.97
N ASP A 149 2.43 -8.67 10.35
CA ASP A 149 1.33 -9.63 10.14
C ASP A 149 0.98 -9.81 8.66
N HIS A 150 1.43 -8.88 7.83
CA HIS A 150 1.20 -8.88 6.39
C HIS A 150 2.40 -9.44 5.60
N LEU A 151 3.44 -9.95 6.26
CA LEU A 151 4.50 -10.71 5.60
C LEU A 151 4.00 -12.12 5.25
N ALA A 152 4.21 -12.54 3.99
CA ALA A 152 3.88 -13.92 3.59
C ALA A 152 4.74 -14.95 4.35
N ARG A 153 5.99 -14.56 4.66
CA ARG A 153 6.92 -15.29 5.52
C ARG A 153 7.77 -14.27 6.28
N PRO A 154 8.15 -14.55 7.54
CA PRO A 154 8.98 -13.63 8.33
C PRO A 154 10.45 -13.63 7.86
N THR A 155 10.83 -14.53 6.96
CA THR A 155 12.22 -14.70 6.52
C THR A 155 12.34 -15.00 5.04
N VAL A 156 13.49 -14.65 4.45
CA VAL A 156 13.91 -15.07 3.10
C VAL A 156 15.24 -15.84 3.17
N THR A 157 15.51 -16.68 2.18
CA THR A 157 16.79 -17.37 2.03
C THR A 157 17.72 -16.53 1.15
N SER A 158 18.94 -16.31 1.63
CA SER A 158 19.99 -15.61 0.88
C SER A 158 20.66 -16.50 -0.14
N GLU A 159 21.50 -15.92 -0.99
CA GLU A 159 22.34 -16.63 -1.97
C GLU A 159 23.31 -17.64 -1.36
N HIS A 160 23.57 -17.53 -0.06
CA HIS A 160 24.48 -18.40 0.68
C HIS A 160 23.74 -19.30 1.67
N ASP A 161 22.48 -19.62 1.37
CA ASP A 161 21.58 -20.44 2.19
C ASP A 161 21.39 -19.92 3.63
N ARG A 162 21.62 -18.62 3.87
CA ARG A 162 21.37 -17.99 5.18
C ARG A 162 19.94 -17.49 5.26
N ILE A 163 19.33 -17.68 6.43
CA ILE A 163 18.01 -17.15 6.73
C ILE A 163 18.17 -15.68 7.12
N VAL A 164 17.45 -14.80 6.42
CA VAL A 164 17.40 -13.36 6.70
C VAL A 164 16.00 -13.01 7.20
N ASP A 165 15.91 -12.42 8.39
CA ASP A 165 14.66 -11.89 8.94
C ASP A 165 14.27 -10.61 8.18
N VAL A 166 13.05 -10.56 7.66
CA VAL A 166 12.55 -9.42 6.88
C VAL A 166 11.58 -8.55 7.67
N ARG A 167 11.27 -8.92 8.92
CA ARG A 167 10.41 -8.14 9.81
C ARG A 167 11.00 -6.76 10.10
N TRP A 168 10.12 -5.84 10.47
CA TRP A 168 10.50 -4.57 11.09
C TRP A 168 10.65 -4.80 12.59
N SER A 169 11.87 -4.70 13.09
CA SER A 169 12.22 -5.06 14.47
C SER A 169 11.70 -4.09 15.54
N HIS A 170 11.30 -2.88 15.14
CA HIS A 170 10.69 -1.89 16.05
C HIS A 170 9.17 -2.12 16.22
N LEU A 171 8.57 -2.98 15.40
CA LEU A 171 7.16 -3.34 15.53
C LEU A 171 7.00 -4.54 16.49
N PRO A 172 5.87 -4.62 17.20
CA PRO A 172 5.56 -5.76 18.08
C PRO A 172 5.43 -7.08 17.31
#